data_AF-A1Y9Q7-F1
#
_entry.id   AF-A1Y9Q7-F1
#
_cell.length_a   1.000
_cell.length_b   1.000
_cell.length_c   1.000
_cell.angle_alpha   90.00
_cell.angle_beta   90.00
_cell.angle_gamma   90.00
#
_symmetry.space_group_name_H-M   'P 1'
#
loop_
_entity.id
_entity.type
_entity.pdbx_description
1 polymer ?
#
loop_
_entity_poly.entity_id
_entity_poly.type
_entity_poly.pdbx_seq_one_letter_code
_entity_poly.pdbx_strand_id
1 'polypeptide(L)'
;MEKRKDNEEANNSLVLFSALSKDIADVLVFLENEENQKALDKDQVEKLKLKMAFICTYVQLSYSEFEQFEDIMTRKRQEVEKLLQPLLDDDVLTSLTSNMDDCISLYHLSYKSDAIMMDEQLDFLLLNLYHLSKHRAKKMFPGVTQYEVLQNVCSNIRDFHGLIVNGCIKHEMVENVLPLFQLMAERVGHFLWEDQTDEDSRLSELERLSTFQASTSTLEDCSN
;
A
#
# COMPACT_ATOMS: atom_id res chain seq x y z
N MET A 1 21.30 17.13 20.32
CA MET A 1 21.68 17.14 18.89
C MET A 1 20.81 16.15 18.12
N GLU A 2 20.57 14.96 18.68
CA GLU A 2 19.59 13.94 18.25
C GLU A 2 18.20 14.49 17.89
N LYS A 3 17.49 15.14 18.83
CA LYS A 3 16.16 15.74 18.57
C LYS A 3 16.05 16.71 17.38
N ARG A 4 17.16 17.34 16.95
CA ARG A 4 17.15 18.23 15.77
C ARG A 4 17.29 17.43 14.47
N LYS A 5 18.03 16.33 14.50
CA LYS A 5 18.23 15.42 13.35
C LYS A 5 16.93 14.65 13.07
N ASP A 6 16.28 14.14 14.11
CA ASP A 6 15.01 13.42 14.00
C ASP A 6 13.90 14.30 13.41
N ASN A 7 13.88 15.59 13.77
CA ASN A 7 12.90 16.55 13.25
C ASN A 7 13.17 16.96 11.80
N GLU A 8 14.43 16.97 11.36
CA GLU A 8 14.81 17.26 9.98
C GLU A 8 14.49 16.05 9.06
N GLU A 9 14.76 14.83 9.52
CA GLU A 9 14.43 13.59 8.83
C GLU A 9 12.91 13.37 8.71
N ALA A 10 12.14 13.68 9.76
CA ALA A 10 10.67 13.63 9.72
C ALA A 10 10.07 14.62 8.71
N ASN A 11 10.62 15.84 8.64
CA ASN A 11 10.19 16.83 7.64
C ASN A 11 10.50 16.38 6.21
N ASN A 12 11.65 15.76 5.98
CA ASN A 12 12.01 15.24 4.66
C ASN A 12 11.09 14.09 4.21
N SER A 13 10.75 13.18 5.13
CA SER A 13 9.81 12.08 4.86
C SER A 13 8.39 12.59 4.53
N LEU A 14 7.90 13.58 5.28
CA LEU A 14 6.60 14.22 5.00
C LEU A 14 6.55 14.88 3.62
N VAL A 15 7.62 15.59 3.25
CA VAL A 15 7.73 16.26 1.95
C VAL A 15 7.73 15.25 0.81
N LEU A 16 8.47 14.15 0.94
CA LEU A 16 8.52 13.09 -0.08
C LEU A 16 7.21 12.35 -0.20
N PHE A 17 6.57 12.01 0.92
CA PHE A 17 5.26 11.38 0.89
C PHE A 17 4.21 12.29 0.25
N SER A 18 4.27 13.59 0.50
CA SER A 18 3.38 14.56 -0.13
C SER A 18 3.60 14.64 -1.65
N ALA A 19 4.86 14.60 -2.10
CA ALA A 19 5.19 14.54 -3.53
C ALA A 19 4.67 13.26 -4.17
N LEU A 20 4.91 12.09 -3.56
CA LEU A 20 4.39 10.81 -4.02
C LEU A 20 2.86 10.79 -4.08
N SER A 21 2.19 11.30 -3.03
CA SER A 21 0.72 11.34 -2.96
C SER A 21 0.14 12.21 -4.07
N LYS A 22 0.80 13.32 -4.39
CA LYS A 22 0.42 14.19 -5.50
C LYS A 22 0.57 13.48 -6.85
N ASP A 23 1.72 12.86 -7.10
CA ASP A 23 1.95 12.15 -8.36
C ASP A 23 0.92 11.02 -8.55
N ILE A 24 0.58 10.30 -7.48
CA ILE A 24 -0.45 9.27 -7.51
C ILE A 24 -1.83 9.88 -7.78
N ALA A 25 -2.18 11.00 -7.14
CA ALA A 25 -3.44 11.68 -7.40
C ALA A 25 -3.56 12.11 -8.88
N ASP A 26 -2.48 12.66 -9.45
CA ASP A 26 -2.45 13.07 -10.87
C ASP A 26 -2.63 11.85 -11.80
N VAL A 27 -2.00 10.71 -11.48
CA VAL A 27 -2.20 9.47 -12.24
C VAL A 27 -3.61 8.90 -12.06
N LEU A 28 -4.20 8.97 -10.87
CA LEU A 28 -5.58 8.53 -10.64
C LEU A 28 -6.58 9.36 -11.45
N VAL A 29 -6.40 10.69 -11.49
CA VAL A 29 -7.20 11.58 -12.34
C VAL A 29 -7.06 11.21 -13.81
N PHE A 30 -5.85 10.92 -14.26
CA PHE A 30 -5.60 10.44 -15.62
C PHE A 30 -6.34 9.13 -15.92
N LEU A 31 -6.32 8.15 -15.01
CA LEU A 31 -6.99 6.85 -15.15
C LEU A 31 -8.51 6.95 -15.05
N GLU A 32 -9.05 7.99 -14.44
CA GLU A 32 -10.50 8.22 -14.36
C GLU A 32 -11.10 8.83 -15.62
N ASN A 33 -10.26 9.33 -16.53
CA ASN A 33 -10.70 9.74 -17.85
C ASN A 33 -11.14 8.52 -18.69
N GLU A 34 -12.41 8.54 -19.15
CA GLU A 34 -13.02 7.45 -19.92
C GLU A 34 -12.26 7.09 -21.21
N GLU A 35 -11.55 8.04 -21.83
CA GLU A 35 -10.74 7.77 -23.01
C GLU A 35 -9.52 6.91 -22.66
N ASN A 36 -8.91 7.15 -21.50
CA ASN A 36 -7.76 6.39 -21.01
C ASN A 36 -8.17 5.02 -20.45
N GLN A 37 -9.38 4.90 -19.90
CA GLN A 37 -9.97 3.60 -19.53
C GLN A 37 -10.32 2.70 -20.72
N LYS A 38 -10.27 3.20 -21.96
CA LYS A 38 -10.38 2.32 -23.14
C LYS A 38 -9.03 1.69 -23.52
N ALA A 39 -7.92 2.30 -23.10
CA ALA A 39 -6.57 1.79 -23.35
C ALA A 39 -6.17 0.68 -22.37
N LEU A 40 -6.74 0.68 -21.16
CA LEU A 40 -6.62 -0.37 -20.15
C LEU A 40 -7.95 -1.09 -20.00
N ASP A 41 -7.97 -2.42 -19.83
CA ASP A 41 -9.19 -3.05 -19.32
C ASP A 41 -9.46 -2.62 -17.87
N LYS A 42 -10.73 -2.71 -17.45
CA LYS A 42 -11.18 -2.27 -16.12
C LYS A 42 -10.46 -3.01 -14.97
N ASP A 43 -10.07 -4.26 -15.19
CA ASP A 43 -9.40 -5.07 -14.17
C ASP A 43 -7.94 -4.62 -13.99
N GLN A 44 -7.27 -4.19 -15.06
CA GLN A 44 -5.93 -3.59 -15.01
C GLN A 44 -5.94 -2.25 -14.29
N VAL A 45 -6.93 -1.38 -14.55
CA VAL A 45 -7.10 -0.10 -13.83
C VAL A 45 -7.26 -0.38 -12.33
N GLU A 46 -8.15 -1.28 -11.95
CA GLU A 46 -8.38 -1.63 -10.54
C GLU A 46 -7.12 -2.23 -9.89
N LYS A 47 -6.40 -3.10 -10.60
CA LYS A 47 -5.13 -3.68 -10.14
C LYS A 47 -4.07 -2.62 -9.92
N LEU A 48 -3.99 -1.63 -10.81
CA LEU A 48 -3.04 -0.52 -10.69
C LEU A 48 -3.37 0.38 -9.49
N LYS A 49 -4.65 0.75 -9.31
CA LYS A 49 -5.13 1.50 -8.13
C LYS A 49 -4.77 0.77 -6.84
N LEU A 50 -4.96 -0.55 -6.80
CA LEU A 50 -4.62 -1.37 -5.64
C LEU A 50 -3.10 -1.37 -5.34
N LYS A 51 -2.25 -1.47 -6.36
CA LYS A 51 -0.79 -1.44 -6.18
C LYS A 51 -0.30 -0.07 -5.69
N MET A 52 -0.86 1.02 -6.19
CA MET A 52 -0.55 2.36 -5.69
C MET A 52 -0.99 2.54 -4.23
N ALA A 53 -2.21 2.10 -3.89
CA ALA A 53 -2.70 2.11 -2.52
C ALA A 53 -1.79 1.28 -1.58
N PHE A 54 -1.28 0.14 -2.06
CA PHE A 54 -0.29 -0.67 -1.35
C PHE A 54 0.99 0.14 -1.09
N ILE A 55 1.61 0.70 -2.13
CA ILE A 55 2.86 1.47 -1.99
C ILE A 55 2.68 2.62 -0.99
N CYS A 56 1.61 3.41 -1.13
CA CYS A 56 1.30 4.48 -0.20
C CYS A 56 1.17 4.00 1.25
N THR A 57 0.39 2.95 1.47
CA THR A 57 0.13 2.39 2.80
C THR A 57 1.43 2.00 3.49
N TYR A 58 2.30 1.28 2.80
CA TYR A 58 3.50 0.74 3.41
C TYR A 58 4.65 1.74 3.48
N VAL A 59 4.67 2.76 2.60
CA VAL A 59 5.51 3.95 2.83
C VAL A 59 5.06 4.66 4.11
N GLN A 60 3.77 4.86 4.32
CA GLN A 60 3.27 5.52 5.53
C GLN A 60 3.48 4.70 6.81
N LEU A 61 3.47 3.38 6.71
CA LEU A 61 3.70 2.46 7.82
C LEU A 61 5.18 2.04 7.93
N SER A 62 6.11 2.68 7.21
CA SER A 62 7.51 2.21 7.13
C SER A 62 8.21 2.11 8.50
N TYR A 63 7.74 2.83 9.52
CA TYR A 63 8.23 2.71 10.89
C TYR A 63 7.92 1.38 11.57
N SER A 64 6.96 0.62 11.07
CA SER A 64 6.46 -0.59 11.70
C SER A 64 7.33 -1.83 11.46
N GLU A 65 8.54 -1.67 10.89
CA GLU A 65 9.53 -2.74 10.69
C GLU A 65 8.97 -4.00 9.98
N PHE A 66 8.74 -3.90 8.67
CA PHE A 66 8.27 -5.02 7.85
C PHE A 66 9.40 -5.90 7.32
N GLU A 67 9.26 -7.21 7.41
CA GLU A 67 10.21 -8.16 6.81
C GLU A 67 10.25 -7.99 5.27
N GLN A 68 11.46 -7.95 4.70
CA GLN A 68 11.71 -7.81 3.26
C GLN A 68 11.08 -6.56 2.62
N PHE A 69 10.88 -5.49 3.40
CA PHE A 69 10.24 -4.26 2.93
C PHE A 69 10.82 -3.73 1.62
N GLU A 70 12.13 -3.46 1.56
CA GLU A 70 12.77 -2.85 0.39
C GLU A 70 12.57 -3.73 -0.85
N ASP A 71 12.77 -5.04 -0.73
CA ASP A 71 12.62 -6.00 -1.82
C ASP A 71 11.19 -6.07 -2.35
N ILE A 72 10.21 -6.16 -1.44
CA ILE A 72 8.78 -6.24 -1.78
C ILE A 72 8.32 -4.91 -2.39
N MET A 73 8.68 -3.79 -1.78
CA MET A 73 8.28 -2.46 -2.24
C MET A 73 8.91 -2.13 -3.59
N THR A 74 10.18 -2.48 -3.81
CA THR A 74 10.86 -2.31 -5.10
C THR A 74 10.17 -3.13 -6.19
N ARG A 75 9.81 -4.39 -5.89
CA ARG A 75 9.05 -5.22 -6.83
C ARG A 75 7.69 -4.60 -7.17
N LYS A 76 6.95 -4.10 -6.17
CA LYS A 76 5.65 -3.44 -6.37
C LYS A 76 5.79 -2.16 -7.20
N ARG A 77 6.82 -1.35 -6.95
CA ARG A 77 7.17 -0.17 -7.74
C ARG A 77 7.38 -0.52 -9.20
N GLN A 78 8.18 -1.54 -9.48
CA GLN A 78 8.45 -2.01 -10.85
C GLN A 78 7.18 -2.52 -11.56
N GLU A 79 6.28 -3.20 -10.81
CA GLU A 79 5.00 -3.63 -11.36
C GLU A 79 4.10 -2.44 -11.72
N VAL A 80 4.11 -1.36 -10.94
CA VAL A 80 3.39 -0.11 -11.24
C VAL A 80 3.98 0.57 -12.48
N GLU A 81 5.30 0.73 -12.51
CA GLU A 81 6.03 1.33 -13.64
C GLU A 81 5.72 0.61 -14.95
N LYS A 82 5.80 -0.72 -14.97
CA LYS A 82 5.51 -1.54 -16.15
C LYS A 82 4.07 -1.35 -16.68
N LEU A 83 3.10 -1.15 -15.78
CA LEU A 83 1.70 -0.94 -16.16
C LEU A 83 1.44 0.47 -16.68
N LEU A 84 2.20 1.46 -16.20
CA LEU A 84 2.05 2.87 -16.59
C LEU A 84 2.90 3.29 -17.78
N GLN A 85 4.01 2.59 -18.04
CA GLN A 85 4.93 2.88 -19.14
C GLN A 85 4.26 3.06 -20.51
N PRO A 86 3.24 2.27 -20.92
CA PRO A 86 2.60 2.49 -22.21
C PRO A 86 1.58 3.64 -22.22
N LEU A 87 1.34 4.31 -21.08
CA LEU A 87 0.19 5.22 -20.89
C LEU A 87 0.59 6.66 -20.55
N LEU A 88 1.66 6.83 -19.79
CA LEU A 88 2.11 8.12 -19.30
C LEU A 88 3.29 8.65 -20.11
N ASP A 89 3.39 9.97 -20.19
CA ASP A 89 4.61 10.62 -20.68
C ASP A 89 5.79 10.29 -19.77
N ASP A 90 6.98 10.16 -20.37
CA ASP A 90 8.22 9.78 -19.68
C ASP A 90 8.51 10.66 -18.46
N ASP A 91 8.23 11.97 -18.54
CA ASP A 91 8.46 12.91 -17.44
C ASP A 91 7.56 12.61 -16.22
N VAL A 92 6.28 12.31 -16.44
CA VAL A 92 5.31 12.01 -15.37
C VAL A 92 5.64 10.67 -14.73
N LEU A 93 5.97 9.67 -15.55
CA LEU A 93 6.38 8.36 -15.08
C LEU A 93 7.67 8.44 -14.26
N THR A 94 8.66 9.19 -14.74
CA THR A 94 9.95 9.38 -14.06
C THR A 94 9.77 10.07 -12.70
N SER A 95 8.90 11.09 -12.62
CA SER A 95 8.58 11.74 -11.34
C SER A 95 8.00 10.74 -10.34
N LEU A 96 6.99 9.98 -10.76
CA LEU A 96 6.32 9.00 -9.91
C LEU A 96 7.29 7.93 -9.40
N THR A 97 8.11 7.36 -10.29
CA THR A 97 9.04 6.29 -9.93
C THR A 97 10.17 6.79 -9.05
N SER A 98 10.70 8.00 -9.30
CA SER A 98 11.69 8.64 -8.43
C SER A 98 11.13 8.89 -7.03
N ASN A 99 9.91 9.44 -6.93
CA ASN A 99 9.28 9.69 -5.64
C ASN A 99 9.00 8.38 -4.87
N MET A 100 8.63 7.30 -5.56
CA MET A 100 8.53 5.97 -4.94
C MET A 100 9.88 5.47 -4.43
N ASP A 101 10.94 5.59 -5.22
CA ASP A 101 12.29 5.16 -4.83
C ASP A 101 12.83 5.94 -3.64
N ASP A 102 12.64 7.26 -3.61
CA ASP A 102 13.05 8.11 -2.51
C ASP A 102 12.30 7.74 -1.23
N CYS A 103 11.00 7.46 -1.32
CA CYS A 103 10.20 7.00 -0.18
C CYS A 103 10.64 5.61 0.31
N ILE A 104 10.91 4.67 -0.60
CA ILE A 104 11.36 3.31 -0.26
C ILE A 104 12.74 3.35 0.38
N SER A 105 13.66 4.17 -0.14
CA SER A 105 15.02 4.30 0.36
C SER A 105 15.08 4.91 1.77
N LEU A 106 14.05 5.67 2.16
CA LEU A 106 13.91 6.20 3.51
C LEU A 106 13.34 5.21 4.52
N TYR A 107 13.06 3.97 4.13
CA TYR A 107 12.62 2.89 5.01
C TYR A 107 13.47 2.76 6.29
N HIS A 108 14.79 2.92 6.17
CA HIS A 108 15.71 2.83 7.31
C HIS A 108 15.94 4.15 8.05
N LEU A 109 15.45 5.27 7.50
CA LEU A 109 15.80 6.62 7.97
C LEU A 109 14.60 7.41 8.50
N SER A 110 13.36 6.96 8.28
CA SER A 110 12.19 7.76 8.66
C SER A 110 11.19 7.02 9.55
N TYR A 111 10.75 7.79 10.55
CA TYR A 111 9.59 7.55 11.41
C TYR A 111 9.83 6.72 12.69
N LYS A 112 11.08 6.70 13.17
CA LYS A 112 11.37 6.38 14.58
C LYS A 112 11.09 7.58 15.48
N SER A 113 9.85 8.06 15.46
CA SER A 113 9.44 9.23 16.25
C SER A 113 8.06 8.95 16.81
N ASP A 114 7.86 9.27 18.09
CA ASP A 114 6.54 9.36 18.75
C ASP A 114 5.65 10.48 18.12
N ALA A 115 5.97 10.91 16.89
CA ALA A 115 5.27 11.95 16.17
C ALA A 115 3.92 11.41 15.72
N ILE A 116 2.88 12.09 16.17
CA ILE A 116 1.51 11.87 15.74
C ILE A 116 1.44 12.20 14.25
N MET A 117 1.06 11.20 13.43
CA MET A 117 0.69 11.37 12.03
C MET A 117 -0.38 12.47 11.89
N MET A 118 -0.18 13.39 10.95
CA MET A 118 -1.14 14.46 10.68
C MET A 118 -2.48 13.88 10.20
N ASP A 119 -3.59 14.55 10.54
CA ASP A 119 -4.95 14.10 10.19
C ASP A 119 -5.08 13.69 8.72
N GLU A 120 -4.65 14.55 7.78
CA GLU A 120 -4.72 14.27 6.34
C GLU A 120 -3.96 13.00 5.90
N GLN A 121 -2.81 12.73 6.53
CA GLN A 121 -2.03 11.54 6.24
C GLN A 121 -2.71 10.28 6.80
N LEU A 122 -3.28 10.38 8.01
CA LEU A 122 -4.02 9.29 8.59
C LEU A 122 -5.25 8.97 7.74
N ASP A 123 -6.00 9.97 7.28
CA ASP A 123 -7.18 9.79 6.43
C ASP A 123 -6.86 9.00 5.17
N PHE A 124 -5.75 9.38 4.54
CA PHE A 124 -5.25 8.72 3.35
C PHE A 124 -4.83 7.27 3.62
N LEU A 125 -4.13 7.02 4.75
CA LEU A 125 -3.75 5.68 5.19
C LEU A 125 -4.98 4.80 5.42
N LEU A 126 -5.98 5.32 6.13
CA LEU A 126 -7.21 4.60 6.45
C LEU A 126 -8.02 4.26 5.21
N LEU A 127 -8.11 5.19 4.26
CA LEU A 127 -8.77 4.96 2.99
C LEU A 127 -8.08 3.85 2.20
N ASN A 128 -6.74 3.87 2.12
CA ASN A 128 -5.98 2.84 1.43
C ASN A 128 -6.13 1.47 2.12
N LEU A 129 -6.04 1.42 3.46
CA LEU A 129 -6.27 0.19 4.22
C LEU A 129 -7.66 -0.37 4.01
N TYR A 130 -8.70 0.48 3.93
CA TYR A 130 -10.05 0.04 3.58
C TYR A 130 -10.08 -0.62 2.19
N HIS A 131 -9.49 0.01 1.16
CA HIS A 131 -9.48 -0.53 -0.19
C HIS A 131 -8.70 -1.85 -0.29
N LEU A 132 -7.52 -1.92 0.33
CA LEU A 132 -6.71 -3.14 0.41
C LEU A 132 -7.49 -4.27 1.13
N SER A 133 -8.06 -3.95 2.29
CA SER A 133 -8.86 -4.91 3.09
C SER A 133 -10.07 -5.41 2.31
N LYS A 134 -10.81 -4.52 1.65
CA LYS A 134 -11.99 -4.87 0.84
C LYS A 134 -11.60 -5.77 -0.33
N HIS A 135 -10.52 -5.44 -1.03
CA HIS A 135 -10.03 -6.25 -2.14
C HIS A 135 -9.62 -7.65 -1.65
N ARG A 136 -8.86 -7.73 -0.55
CA ARG A 136 -8.46 -9.00 0.06
C ARG A 136 -9.66 -9.83 0.51
N ALA A 137 -10.63 -9.23 1.19
CA ALA A 137 -11.87 -9.89 1.61
C ALA A 137 -12.73 -10.41 0.45
N LYS A 138 -12.66 -9.79 -0.73
CA LYS A 138 -13.34 -10.28 -1.95
C LYS A 138 -12.62 -11.48 -2.55
N LYS A 139 -11.29 -11.53 -2.42
CA LYS A 139 -10.42 -12.55 -3.02
C LYS A 139 -10.34 -13.82 -2.17
N MET A 140 -10.23 -13.67 -0.85
CA MET A 140 -10.37 -14.75 0.12
C MET A 140 -11.88 -15.04 0.31
N PHE A 141 -12.28 -16.31 0.28
CA PHE A 141 -13.68 -16.76 0.23
C PHE A 141 -14.70 -15.93 1.07
N PRO A 142 -15.95 -15.74 0.59
CA PRO A 142 -17.03 -15.16 1.38
C PRO A 142 -17.46 -16.14 2.48
N GLY A 143 -16.75 -16.13 3.61
CA GLY A 143 -17.02 -17.02 4.75
C GLY A 143 -16.01 -16.95 5.89
N VAL A 144 -14.91 -16.20 5.76
CA VAL A 144 -13.90 -16.07 6.81
C VAL A 144 -14.19 -14.84 7.68
N THR A 145 -14.60 -15.07 8.93
CA THR A 145 -14.98 -14.06 9.93
C THR A 145 -13.88 -13.04 10.26
N GLN A 146 -12.61 -13.35 10.00
CA GLN A 146 -11.48 -12.45 10.27
C GLN A 146 -11.49 -11.20 9.38
N TYR A 147 -11.92 -11.32 8.11
CA TYR A 147 -12.02 -10.17 7.21
C TYR A 147 -13.26 -9.30 7.47
N GLU A 148 -14.31 -9.88 8.08
CA GLU A 148 -15.44 -9.12 8.61
C GLU A 148 -15.00 -8.26 9.81
N VAL A 149 -14.19 -8.82 10.71
CA VAL A 149 -13.55 -8.06 11.80
C VAL A 149 -12.68 -6.94 11.22
N LEU A 150 -11.88 -7.22 10.20
CA LEU A 150 -11.05 -6.21 9.54
C LEU A 150 -11.89 -5.08 8.92
N GLN A 151 -12.96 -5.41 8.21
CA GLN A 151 -13.89 -4.44 7.65
C GLN A 151 -14.60 -3.62 8.72
N ASN A 152 -14.99 -4.23 9.84
CA ASN A 152 -15.63 -3.54 10.96
C ASN A 152 -14.66 -2.60 11.67
N VAL A 153 -13.41 -3.03 11.87
CA VAL A 153 -12.31 -2.21 12.40
C VAL A 153 -12.09 -1.00 11.48
N CYS A 154 -11.86 -1.21 10.18
CA CYS A 154 -11.68 -0.11 9.22
C CYS A 154 -12.91 0.82 9.12
N SER A 155 -14.12 0.27 9.17
CA SER A 155 -15.36 1.07 9.11
C SER A 155 -15.52 1.94 10.36
N ASN A 156 -15.24 1.38 11.55
CA ASN A 156 -15.25 2.15 12.79
C ASN A 156 -14.22 3.29 12.72
N ILE A 157 -13.02 3.02 12.20
CA ILE A 157 -12.01 4.05 12.05
C ILE A 157 -12.49 5.19 11.13
N ARG A 158 -13.04 4.86 9.96
CA ARG A 158 -13.62 5.85 9.02
C ARG A 158 -14.74 6.66 9.66
N ASP A 159 -15.63 6.00 10.39
CA ASP A 159 -16.79 6.68 11.00
C ASP A 159 -16.33 7.64 12.11
N PHE A 160 -15.32 7.25 12.91
CA PHE A 160 -14.70 8.15 13.89
C PHE A 160 -13.97 9.32 13.25
N HIS A 161 -13.24 9.08 12.17
CA HIS A 161 -12.66 10.15 11.36
C HIS A 161 -13.72 11.16 10.89
N GLY A 162 -14.83 10.67 10.37
CA GLY A 162 -15.95 11.52 9.97
C GLY A 162 -16.48 12.40 11.11
N LEU A 163 -16.49 11.90 12.36
CA LEU A 163 -16.90 12.71 13.52
C LEU A 163 -15.89 13.82 13.85
N ILE A 164 -14.60 13.60 13.61
CA ILE A 164 -13.52 14.58 13.79
C ILE A 164 -13.66 15.71 12.78
N VAL A 165 -13.67 15.39 11.48
CA VAL A 165 -13.72 16.38 10.39
C VAL A 165 -15.01 17.20 10.42
N ASN A 166 -16.12 16.61 10.89
CA ASN A 166 -17.39 17.33 11.05
C ASN A 166 -17.47 18.18 12.34
N GLY A 167 -16.40 18.25 13.14
CA GLY A 167 -16.37 19.04 14.38
C GLY A 167 -17.30 18.52 15.48
N CYS A 168 -17.72 17.26 15.40
CA CYS A 168 -18.64 16.65 16.35
C CYS A 168 -17.96 16.28 17.68
N ILE A 169 -16.62 16.20 17.68
CA ILE A 169 -15.79 15.82 18.82
C ILE A 169 -14.84 16.99 19.15
N LYS A 170 -14.63 17.27 20.44
CA LYS A 170 -13.68 18.31 20.88
C LYS A 170 -12.25 17.92 20.49
N HIS A 171 -11.45 18.90 20.06
CA HIS A 171 -10.05 18.72 19.67
C HIS A 171 -9.22 17.92 20.71
N GLU A 172 -9.39 18.22 22.00
CA GLU A 172 -8.72 17.50 23.11
C GLU A 172 -9.07 16.00 23.14
N MET A 173 -10.29 15.62 22.76
CA MET A 173 -10.68 14.20 22.65
C MET A 173 -10.07 13.56 21.40
N VAL A 174 -9.89 14.32 20.32
CA VAL A 174 -9.23 13.85 19.09
C VAL A 174 -7.78 13.50 19.37
N GLU A 175 -7.04 14.40 20.03
CA GLU A 175 -5.64 14.18 20.42
C GLU A 175 -5.44 12.89 21.25
N ASN A 176 -6.43 12.54 22.09
CA ASN A 176 -6.36 11.34 22.93
C ASN A 176 -6.69 10.04 22.18
N VAL A 177 -7.49 10.10 21.12
CA VAL A 177 -7.96 8.92 20.38
C VAL A 177 -7.11 8.66 19.13
N LEU A 178 -6.48 9.70 18.57
CA LEU A 178 -5.64 9.62 17.38
C LEU A 178 -4.51 8.57 17.47
N PRO A 179 -3.77 8.44 18.59
CA PRO A 179 -2.78 7.37 18.74
C PRO A 179 -3.38 5.95 18.67
N LEU A 180 -4.63 5.78 19.12
CA LEU A 180 -5.31 4.48 19.06
C LEU A 180 -5.66 4.09 17.62
N PHE A 181 -6.00 5.07 16.78
CA PHE A 181 -6.26 4.85 15.37
C PHE A 181 -5.00 4.50 14.59
N GLN A 182 -3.89 5.17 14.88
CA GLN A 182 -2.59 4.84 14.29
C GLN A 182 -2.18 3.41 14.63
N LEU A 183 -2.27 3.01 15.91
CA LEU A 183 -2.01 1.63 16.34
C LEU A 183 -2.92 0.60 15.66
N MET A 184 -4.18 0.97 15.40
CA MET A 184 -5.12 0.10 14.71
C MET A 184 -4.75 -0.05 13.23
N ALA A 185 -4.41 1.05 12.57
CA ALA A 185 -3.94 1.07 11.18
C ALA A 185 -2.67 0.24 11.02
N GLU A 186 -1.71 0.36 11.94
CA GLU A 186 -0.49 -0.44 11.98
C GLU A 186 -0.78 -1.94 12.09
N ARG A 187 -1.63 -2.35 13.04
CA ARG A 187 -2.02 -3.77 13.21
C ARG A 187 -2.70 -4.35 11.97
N VAL A 188 -3.56 -3.56 11.34
CA VAL A 188 -4.25 -3.94 10.09
C VAL A 188 -3.24 -4.03 8.94
N GLY A 189 -2.31 -3.09 8.84
CA GLY A 189 -1.21 -3.10 7.88
C GLY A 189 -0.35 -4.35 8.00
N HIS A 190 0.10 -4.71 9.20
CA HIS A 190 0.85 -5.96 9.44
C HIS A 190 0.10 -7.20 8.98
N PHE A 191 -1.17 -7.32 9.35
CA PHE A 191 -1.99 -8.45 8.94
C PHE A 191 -2.07 -8.58 7.40
N LEU A 192 -2.24 -7.45 6.70
CA LEU A 192 -2.30 -7.42 5.24
C LEU A 192 -0.93 -7.68 4.58
N TRP A 193 0.17 -7.32 5.24
CA TRP A 193 1.53 -7.56 4.76
C TRP A 193 1.88 -9.05 4.81
N GLU A 194 1.59 -9.71 5.92
CA GLU A 194 1.83 -11.16 6.11
C GLU A 194 1.01 -12.01 5.13
N ASP A 195 -0.24 -11.65 4.85
CA ASP A 195 -1.08 -12.33 3.84
C ASP A 195 -0.50 -12.19 2.41
N GLN A 196 0.22 -11.09 2.14
CA GLN A 196 0.85 -10.85 0.86
C GLN A 196 2.11 -11.71 0.64
N THR A 197 2.90 -11.92 1.69
CA THR A 197 4.10 -12.77 1.63
C THR A 197 3.73 -14.25 1.53
N ASP A 198 2.61 -14.67 2.11
CA ASP A 198 2.03 -16.02 1.92
C ASP A 198 1.56 -16.24 0.47
N GLU A 199 1.00 -15.23 -0.19
CA GLU A 199 0.59 -15.36 -1.60
C GLU A 199 1.78 -15.47 -2.57
N ASP A 200 2.80 -14.61 -2.44
CA ASP A 200 4.01 -14.69 -3.29
C ASP A 200 4.75 -16.03 -3.07
N SER A 201 4.76 -16.56 -1.85
CA SER A 201 5.35 -17.87 -1.54
C SER A 201 4.50 -19.04 -2.06
N ARG A 202 3.17 -18.99 -1.95
CA ARG A 202 2.26 -20.00 -2.53
C ARG A 202 2.26 -20.00 -4.06
N LEU A 203 2.35 -18.83 -4.70
CA LEU A 203 2.54 -18.72 -6.15
C LEU A 203 3.89 -19.28 -6.59
N SER A 204 4.97 -19.01 -5.82
CA SER A 204 6.29 -19.59 -6.06
C SER A 204 6.31 -21.11 -5.89
N GLU A 205 5.57 -21.65 -4.93
CA GLU A 205 5.44 -23.09 -4.70
C GLU A 205 4.64 -23.79 -5.80
N LEU A 206 3.55 -23.16 -6.26
CA LEU A 206 2.77 -23.62 -7.42
C LEU A 206 3.57 -23.58 -8.72
N GLU A 207 4.36 -22.53 -8.97
CA GLU A 207 5.26 -22.47 -10.12
C GLU A 207 6.33 -23.56 -10.06
N ARG A 208 6.93 -23.81 -8.89
CA ARG A 208 7.89 -24.92 -8.67
C ARG A 208 7.27 -26.30 -8.90
N LEU A 209 6.03 -26.51 -8.46
CA LEU A 209 5.32 -27.77 -8.66
C LEU A 209 4.95 -27.98 -10.13
N SER A 210 4.54 -26.92 -10.84
CA SER A 210 4.23 -26.99 -12.27
C SER A 210 5.47 -27.25 -13.14
N THR A 211 6.62 -26.65 -12.80
CA THR A 211 7.90 -26.91 -13.47
C THR A 211 8.44 -28.30 -13.15
N PHE A 212 8.27 -28.80 -11.92
CA PHE A 212 8.64 -30.17 -11.58
C PHE A 212 7.80 -31.21 -12.37
N GLN A 213 6.49 -30.99 -12.49
CA GLN A 213 5.60 -31.85 -13.28
C GLN A 213 5.94 -31.86 -14.78
N ALA A 214 6.25 -30.69 -15.36
CA ALA A 214 6.70 -30.59 -16.76
C ALA A 214 8.06 -31.27 -17.01
N SER A 215 8.94 -31.30 -15.99
CA SER A 215 10.23 -31.99 -16.05
C SER A 215 10.07 -33.51 -15.95
N THR A 216 9.08 -34.00 -15.21
CA THR A 216 8.78 -35.43 -15.13
C THR A 216 8.07 -35.96 -16.37
N SER A 217 7.20 -35.17 -17.01
CA SER A 217 6.50 -35.58 -18.24
C SER A 217 7.44 -35.69 -19.44
N THR A 218 8.51 -34.87 -19.49
CA THR A 218 9.51 -34.91 -20.57
C THR A 218 10.49 -36.07 -20.46
N LEU A 219 10.65 -36.67 -19.27
CA LEU A 219 11.46 -37.89 -19.07
C LEU A 219 10.71 -39.18 -19.42
N GLU A 220 9.38 -39.21 -19.25
CA GLU A 220 8.55 -40.36 -19.66
C GLU A 220 8.41 -40.46 -21.19
N ASP A 221 8.43 -39.34 -21.92
CA ASP A 221 8.40 -39.32 -23.39
C ASP A 221 9.73 -39.72 -24.07
N CYS A 222 10.83 -39.83 -23.32
CA CYS A 222 12.13 -40.29 -23.84
C CYS A 222 12.40 -41.79 -23.62
N SER A 223 11.43 -42.55 -23.08
CA SER A 223 11.61 -43.97 -22.72
C SER A 223 10.76 -44.96 -23.55
N ASN A 224 10.31 -44.59 -24.74
CA ASN A 224 9.69 -45.53 -25.71
C ASN A 224 10.43 -45.57 -27.05
#